data_AF-A0AAD9XVR0-F1
#
_entry.id   AF-A0AAD9XVR0-F1
#
_cell.length_a   1.000
_cell.length_b   1.000
_cell.length_c   1.000
_cell.angle_alpha   90.00
_cell.angle_beta   90.00
_cell.angle_gamma   90.00
#
_symmetry.space_group_name_H-M   'P 1'
#
loop_
_entity.id
_entity.type
_entity.pdbx_description
1 polymer ?
#
loop_
_entity_poly.entity_id
_entity_poly.type
_entity_poly.pdbx_seq_one_letter_code
_entity_poly.pdbx_strand_id
1 'polypeptide(L)'
;MITVEEDGDLHLVVDGTGLPEPNTYVVCSRALARHSPVFKTMLSGPFAEACRPADGSQWVVEVLEDNHKQFPVFLSIIHGCFQDVPKELDIQDLGALLVIVEKYDALPIIRPWVKGWLESPRGRWSAEGYSSHLVCYAWVTGHRAIFEEEARKAVYEEKVEPDFQFSDHEALRPPDLFEHLQRQAKKTGLDEGDQAGGAKP
;
A
#
# COMPACT_ATOMS: atom_id res chain seq x y z
N MET A 1 -20.73 -11.66 0.17
CA MET A 1 -19.75 -12.75 0.36
C MET A 1 -19.10 -13.05 -0.98
N ILE A 2 -17.77 -13.09 -1.02
CA ILE A 2 -16.95 -13.25 -2.22
C ILE A 2 -16.09 -14.50 -2.03
N THR A 3 -16.16 -15.46 -2.94
CA THR A 3 -15.36 -16.69 -2.85
C THR A 3 -14.07 -16.51 -3.64
N VAL A 4 -12.92 -16.58 -2.95
CA VAL A 4 -11.59 -16.55 -3.58
C VAL A 4 -11.03 -17.96 -3.72
N GLU A 5 -11.29 -18.82 -2.72
CA GLU A 5 -10.96 -20.24 -2.72
C GLU A 5 -12.23 -21.05 -2.46
N GLU A 6 -12.56 -21.98 -3.35
CA GLU A 6 -13.78 -22.81 -3.23
C GLU A 6 -13.71 -23.73 -2.01
N ASP A 7 -12.53 -24.29 -1.74
CA ASP A 7 -12.24 -25.12 -0.57
C ASP A 7 -11.74 -24.29 0.64
N GLY A 8 -12.08 -22.99 0.67
CA GLY A 8 -11.64 -22.07 1.71
C GLY A 8 -12.13 -22.47 3.10
N ASP A 9 -11.24 -22.36 4.09
CA ASP A 9 -11.50 -22.76 5.47
C ASP A 9 -11.66 -21.57 6.43
N LEU A 10 -11.57 -20.34 5.91
CA LEU A 10 -11.64 -19.10 6.66
C LEU A 10 -12.55 -18.09 5.96
N HIS A 11 -13.44 -17.48 6.74
CA HIS A 11 -14.23 -16.31 6.34
C HIS A 11 -13.53 -15.05 6.85
N LEU A 12 -12.85 -14.35 5.95
CA LEU A 12 -12.15 -13.11 6.27
C LEU A 12 -13.09 -11.92 6.01
N VAL A 13 -13.50 -11.25 7.08
CA VAL A 13 -14.31 -10.03 7.02
C VAL A 13 -13.36 -8.85 6.98
N VAL A 14 -13.44 -8.07 5.91
CA VAL A 14 -12.63 -6.88 5.67
C VAL A 14 -13.53 -5.68 5.85
N ASP A 15 -13.31 -4.99 6.97
CA ASP A 15 -13.95 -3.71 7.28
C ASP A 15 -12.96 -2.58 6.98
N GLY A 16 -13.44 -1.40 6.60
CA GLY A 16 -12.57 -0.30 6.17
C GLY A 16 -13.27 1.04 6.16
N THR A 17 -12.50 2.11 6.37
CA THR A 17 -13.06 3.47 6.32
C THR A 17 -13.70 3.75 4.96
N GLY A 18 -14.95 4.24 4.98
CA GLY A 18 -15.69 4.60 3.77
C GLY A 18 -16.49 3.47 3.11
N LEU A 19 -16.48 2.25 3.65
CA LEU A 19 -17.42 1.21 3.25
C LEU A 19 -18.78 1.37 3.95
N PRO A 20 -19.91 1.29 3.22
CA PRO A 20 -21.22 1.24 3.86
C PRO A 20 -21.44 -0.11 4.57
N GLU A 21 -20.81 -1.19 4.09
CA GLU A 21 -20.85 -2.53 4.68
C GLU A 21 -19.51 -3.28 4.45
N PRO A 22 -19.09 -4.14 5.40
CA PRO A 22 -17.86 -4.91 5.29
C PRO A 22 -17.95 -6.01 4.23
N ASN A 23 -16.81 -6.35 3.62
CA ASN A 23 -16.72 -7.42 2.63
C ASN A 23 -16.26 -8.73 3.28
N THR A 24 -17.03 -9.82 3.13
CA THR A 24 -16.58 -11.15 3.55
C THR A 24 -16.01 -11.95 2.39
N TYR A 25 -14.78 -12.42 2.54
CA TYR A 25 -14.07 -13.29 1.60
C TYR A 25 -13.93 -14.71 2.14
N VAL A 26 -14.19 -15.72 1.31
CA VAL A 26 -13.89 -17.12 1.61
C VAL A 26 -12.51 -17.44 1.06
N VAL A 27 -11.57 -17.77 1.96
CA VAL A 27 -10.14 -17.89 1.69
C VAL A 27 -9.54 -19.13 2.38
N CYS A 28 -8.37 -19.56 1.92
CA CYS A 28 -7.54 -20.57 2.57
C CYS A 28 -6.53 -19.95 3.55
N SER A 29 -6.73 -20.22 4.85
CA SER A 29 -5.85 -19.76 5.94
C SER A 29 -4.39 -20.15 5.75
N ARG A 30 -4.13 -21.35 5.22
CA ARG A 30 -2.77 -21.86 4.97
C ARG A 30 -2.07 -21.15 3.80
N ALA A 31 -2.83 -20.65 2.82
CA ALA A 31 -2.25 -19.85 1.73
C ALA A 31 -1.82 -18.48 2.27
N LEU A 32 -2.69 -17.82 3.04
CA LEU A 32 -2.38 -16.57 3.74
C LEU A 32 -1.13 -16.71 4.62
N ALA A 33 -1.13 -17.70 5.53
CA ALA A 33 -0.02 -17.94 6.45
C ALA A 33 1.31 -18.33 5.77
N ARG A 34 1.26 -18.83 4.52
CA ARG A 34 2.46 -19.15 3.75
C ARG A 34 3.14 -17.91 3.19
N HIS A 35 2.34 -16.92 2.81
CA HIS A 35 2.79 -15.72 2.10
C HIS A 35 2.87 -14.48 2.96
N SER A 36 2.28 -14.50 4.16
CA SER A 36 2.28 -13.41 5.12
C SER A 36 2.61 -13.93 6.52
N PRO A 37 3.79 -13.57 7.08
CA PRO A 37 4.13 -13.82 8.47
C PRO A 37 3.15 -13.18 9.46
N VAL A 38 2.56 -12.04 9.12
CA VAL A 38 1.52 -11.38 9.90
C VAL A 38 0.28 -12.26 10.00
N PHE A 39 -0.26 -12.74 8.87
CA PHE A 39 -1.38 -13.68 8.87
C PHE A 39 -1.03 -15.01 9.52
N LYS A 40 0.20 -15.51 9.36
CA LYS A 40 0.65 -16.73 10.05
C LYS A 40 0.56 -16.58 11.56
N THR A 41 1.00 -15.44 12.07
CA THR A 41 0.98 -15.14 13.50
C THR A 41 -0.45 -14.91 13.99
N MET A 42 -1.28 -14.22 13.20
CA MET A 42 -2.69 -13.98 13.51
C MET A 42 -3.52 -15.28 13.54
N LEU A 43 -3.36 -16.16 12.54
CA LEU A 43 -4.21 -17.34 12.32
C LEU A 43 -3.70 -18.62 13.00
N SER A 44 -2.49 -18.61 13.56
CA SER A 44 -1.90 -19.79 14.22
C SER A 44 -1.16 -19.44 15.51
N GLY A 45 -1.19 -18.18 15.93
CA GLY A 45 -0.57 -17.71 17.16
C GLY A 45 -1.52 -17.76 18.36
N PRO A 46 -1.20 -17.04 19.43
CA PRO A 46 -1.96 -17.05 20.68
C PRO A 46 -3.20 -16.13 20.67
N PHE A 47 -3.58 -15.58 19.51
CA PHE A 47 -4.63 -14.57 19.40
C PHE A 47 -6.01 -15.21 19.21
N ALA A 48 -7.07 -14.43 19.44
CA ALA A 48 -8.45 -14.89 19.33
C ALA A 48 -8.78 -15.33 17.89
N GLU A 49 -8.14 -14.71 16.92
CA GLU A 49 -8.26 -14.98 15.49
C GLU A 49 -7.78 -16.40 15.14
N ALA A 50 -6.86 -16.99 15.91
CA ALA A 50 -6.40 -18.37 15.74
C ALA A 50 -7.37 -19.41 16.32
N CYS A 51 -8.36 -19.00 17.12
CA CYS A 51 -9.33 -19.90 17.73
C CYS A 51 -10.37 -20.38 16.71
N ARG A 52 -10.06 -21.49 16.04
CA ARG A 52 -11.02 -22.17 15.17
C ARG A 52 -12.17 -22.75 16.02
N PRO A 53 -13.44 -22.51 15.65
CA PRO A 53 -14.57 -23.09 16.36
C PRO A 53 -14.55 -24.63 16.35
N ALA A 54 -14.73 -25.24 17.52
CA ALA A 54 -14.73 -26.70 17.68
C ALA A 54 -16.08 -27.35 17.33
N ASP A 55 -17.14 -26.55 17.26
CA ASP A 55 -18.51 -26.97 16.96
C ASP A 55 -18.80 -27.09 15.44
N GLY A 56 -17.80 -26.83 14.61
CA GLY A 56 -17.93 -26.84 13.14
C GLY A 56 -18.61 -25.59 12.58
N SER A 57 -18.84 -24.56 13.40
CA SER A 57 -19.27 -23.26 12.89
C SER A 57 -18.18 -22.59 12.04
N GLN A 58 -18.60 -21.61 11.23
CA GLN A 58 -17.69 -20.90 10.34
C GLN A 58 -16.59 -20.20 11.13
N TRP A 59 -15.33 -20.43 10.75
CA TRP A 59 -14.22 -19.68 11.30
C TRP A 59 -14.19 -18.30 10.64
N VAL A 60 -14.51 -17.26 11.42
CA VAL A 60 -14.58 -15.87 10.97
C VAL A 60 -13.45 -15.07 11.63
N VAL A 61 -12.72 -14.30 10.83
CA VAL A 61 -11.71 -13.35 11.30
C VAL A 61 -11.99 -11.99 10.69
N GLU A 62 -12.00 -10.96 11.52
CA GLU A 62 -12.20 -9.57 11.11
C GLU A 62 -10.85 -8.86 11.00
N VAL A 63 -10.64 -8.14 9.89
CA VAL A 63 -9.47 -7.29 9.69
C VAL A 63 -9.92 -5.90 9.25
N LEU A 64 -9.25 -4.88 9.79
CA LEU A 64 -9.44 -3.50 9.37
C LEU A 64 -8.50 -3.20 8.20
N GLU A 65 -9.03 -2.80 7.05
CA GLU A 65 -8.29 -2.44 5.85
C GLU A 65 -8.91 -1.25 5.12
N ASP A 66 -8.24 -0.11 5.18
CA ASP A 66 -8.66 1.11 4.51
C ASP A 66 -8.54 1.00 2.98
N ASN A 67 -7.57 0.20 2.49
CA ASN A 67 -7.36 -0.04 1.06
C ASN A 67 -8.20 -1.22 0.53
N HIS A 68 -9.45 -1.35 0.98
CA HIS A 68 -10.35 -2.46 0.66
C HIS A 68 -10.51 -2.76 -0.85
N LYS A 69 -10.30 -1.77 -1.74
CA LYS A 69 -10.37 -1.94 -3.20
C LYS A 69 -9.22 -2.77 -3.78
N GLN A 70 -8.03 -2.71 -3.17
CA GLN A 70 -6.85 -3.46 -3.63
C GLN A 70 -6.66 -4.78 -2.88
N PHE A 71 -7.41 -4.99 -1.80
CA PHE A 71 -7.39 -6.23 -1.04
C PHE A 71 -7.74 -7.48 -1.87
N PRO A 72 -8.71 -7.45 -2.81
CA PRO A 72 -8.95 -8.57 -3.72
C PRO A 72 -7.74 -8.96 -4.55
N VAL A 73 -6.93 -7.99 -5.03
CA VAL A 73 -5.71 -8.27 -5.80
C VAL A 73 -4.70 -9.02 -4.93
N PHE A 74 -4.52 -8.56 -3.69
CA PHE A 74 -3.68 -9.24 -2.70
C PHE A 74 -4.12 -10.70 -2.46
N LEU A 75 -5.42 -10.92 -2.24
CA LEU A 75 -5.97 -12.27 -2.06
C LEU A 75 -5.81 -13.13 -3.32
N SER A 76 -6.11 -12.61 -4.51
CA SER A 76 -5.95 -13.34 -5.76
C SER A 76 -4.52 -13.82 -5.98
N ILE A 77 -3.51 -12.99 -5.65
CA ILE A 77 -2.10 -13.38 -5.76
C ILE A 77 -1.77 -14.51 -4.77
N ILE A 78 -2.19 -14.38 -3.50
CA ILE A 78 -1.93 -15.39 -2.46
C ILE A 78 -2.56 -16.74 -2.80
N HIS A 79 -3.75 -16.73 -3.39
CA HIS A 79 -4.50 -17.92 -3.73
C HIS A 79 -4.15 -18.50 -5.12
N GLY A 80 -3.28 -17.84 -5.89
CA GLY A 80 -2.90 -18.31 -7.22
C GLY A 80 -3.95 -18.06 -8.30
N CYS A 81 -4.94 -17.22 -8.03
CA CYS A 81 -5.98 -16.78 -8.97
C CYS A 81 -5.43 -15.71 -9.92
N PHE A 82 -4.35 -16.03 -10.64
CA PHE A 82 -3.60 -15.06 -11.46
C PHE A 82 -4.40 -14.48 -12.62
N GLN A 83 -5.46 -15.16 -13.05
CA GLN A 83 -6.42 -14.64 -14.04
C GLN A 83 -7.16 -13.39 -13.55
N ASP A 84 -7.33 -13.25 -12.24
CA ASP A 84 -8.02 -12.14 -11.59
C ASP A 84 -7.06 -11.02 -11.16
N VAL A 85 -5.75 -11.20 -11.40
CA VAL A 85 -4.74 -10.18 -11.16
C VAL A 85 -4.70 -9.23 -12.35
N PRO A 86 -4.88 -7.91 -12.14
CA PRO A 86 -4.90 -6.94 -13.23
C PRO A 86 -3.57 -6.93 -13.99
N LYS A 87 -3.64 -6.82 -15.32
CA LYS A 87 -2.44 -6.71 -16.17
C LYS A 87 -1.79 -5.34 -16.12
N GLU A 88 -2.61 -4.33 -15.87
CA GLU A 88 -2.21 -2.93 -15.73
C GLU A 88 -2.80 -2.41 -14.45
N LEU A 89 -2.03 -1.60 -13.73
CA LEU A 89 -2.42 -1.00 -12.48
C LEU A 89 -1.92 0.45 -12.54
N ASP A 90 -2.75 1.42 -12.18
CA ASP A 90 -2.29 2.79 -12.09
C ASP A 90 -1.42 2.99 -10.84
N ILE A 91 -0.74 4.14 -10.76
CA ILE A 91 0.23 4.38 -9.70
C ILE A 91 -0.44 4.50 -8.32
N GLN A 92 -1.67 5.01 -8.25
CA GLN A 92 -2.41 5.14 -7.00
C GLN A 92 -2.83 3.76 -6.48
N ASP A 93 -3.37 2.92 -7.35
CA ASP A 93 -3.73 1.54 -7.03
C ASP A 93 -2.48 0.70 -6.68
N LEU A 94 -1.34 0.95 -7.35
CA LEU A 94 -0.07 0.31 -7.01
C LEU A 94 0.41 0.70 -5.63
N GLY A 95 0.30 1.99 -5.32
CA GLY A 95 0.46 2.48 -3.97
C GLY A 95 -0.40 1.68 -3.01
N ALA A 96 -1.72 1.79 -3.11
CA ALA A 96 -2.65 1.14 -2.18
C ALA A 96 -2.37 -0.37 -2.00
N LEU A 97 -1.99 -1.08 -3.07
CA LEU A 97 -1.55 -2.48 -2.98
C LEU A 97 -0.23 -2.64 -2.19
N LEU A 98 0.77 -1.77 -2.40
CA LEU A 98 2.02 -1.75 -1.63
C LEU A 98 1.78 -1.57 -0.13
N VAL A 99 0.82 -0.74 0.28
CA VAL A 99 0.43 -0.61 1.70
C VAL A 99 -0.06 -1.92 2.27
N ILE A 100 -0.91 -2.63 1.54
CA ILE A 100 -1.43 -3.93 1.97
C ILE A 100 -0.27 -4.94 2.08
N VAL A 101 0.53 -5.10 1.03
CA VAL A 101 1.59 -6.13 1.05
C VAL A 101 2.69 -5.82 2.05
N GLU A 102 2.96 -4.56 2.38
CA GLU A 102 3.89 -4.23 3.46
C GLU A 102 3.26 -4.47 4.84
N LYS A 103 2.03 -4.01 5.06
CA LYS A 103 1.28 -4.23 6.32
C LYS A 103 1.23 -5.70 6.72
N TYR A 104 1.12 -6.59 5.73
CA TYR A 104 1.06 -8.03 5.95
C TYR A 104 2.40 -8.75 5.71
N ASP A 105 3.53 -8.04 5.55
CA ASP A 105 4.87 -8.59 5.31
C ASP A 105 4.90 -9.64 4.17
N ALA A 106 4.32 -9.25 3.04
CA ALA A 106 4.07 -10.09 1.88
C ALA A 106 4.62 -9.48 0.57
N LEU A 107 5.46 -8.44 0.64
CA LEU A 107 6.06 -7.77 -0.52
C LEU A 107 6.61 -8.69 -1.62
N PRO A 108 7.27 -9.82 -1.34
CA PRO A 108 7.80 -10.68 -2.39
C PRO A 108 6.74 -11.23 -3.36
N ILE A 109 5.47 -11.31 -2.95
CA ILE A 109 4.42 -11.92 -3.79
C ILE A 109 4.14 -11.10 -5.04
N ILE A 110 4.27 -9.77 -5.01
CA ILE A 110 3.89 -8.91 -6.15
C ILE A 110 4.99 -8.79 -7.21
N ARG A 111 6.22 -9.24 -6.92
CA ARG A 111 7.39 -9.08 -7.80
C ARG A 111 7.17 -9.47 -9.27
N PRO A 112 6.42 -10.55 -9.61
CA PRO A 112 6.19 -10.93 -11.01
C PRO A 112 5.46 -9.87 -11.84
N TRP A 113 4.60 -9.06 -11.22
CA TRP A 113 3.76 -8.09 -11.94
C TRP A 113 4.31 -6.66 -11.93
N VAL A 114 5.16 -6.36 -10.95
CA VAL A 114 5.70 -5.01 -10.71
C VAL A 114 6.20 -4.32 -11.98
N LYS A 115 7.04 -5.00 -12.79
CA LYS A 115 7.58 -4.41 -14.01
C LYS A 115 6.48 -4.07 -15.02
N GLY A 116 5.52 -4.98 -15.20
CA GLY A 116 4.41 -4.79 -16.14
C GLY A 116 3.49 -3.65 -15.74
N TRP A 117 3.19 -3.54 -14.44
CA TRP A 117 2.37 -2.44 -13.91
C TRP A 117 3.05 -1.08 -14.14
N LEU A 118 4.34 -0.95 -13.87
CA LEU A 118 5.07 0.29 -14.10
C LEU A 118 5.17 0.70 -15.57
N GLU A 119 5.51 -0.25 -16.43
CA GLU A 119 5.72 0.03 -17.86
C GLU A 119 4.40 0.27 -18.59
N SER A 120 3.28 -0.05 -17.94
CA SER A 120 1.94 0.18 -18.48
C SER A 120 1.67 1.69 -18.65
N PRO A 121 0.86 2.07 -19.66
CA PRO A 121 0.44 3.47 -19.83
C PRO A 121 -0.28 4.04 -18.59
N ARG A 122 -0.93 3.19 -17.80
CA ARG A 122 -1.64 3.56 -16.56
C ARG A 122 -0.71 3.74 -15.37
N GLY A 123 0.36 2.94 -15.28
CA GLY A 123 1.35 3.04 -14.21
C GLY A 123 2.40 4.13 -14.42
N ARG A 124 2.48 4.71 -15.63
CA ARG A 124 3.28 5.90 -15.88
C ARG A 124 2.67 7.09 -15.16
N TRP A 125 3.36 7.59 -14.14
CA TRP A 125 3.14 8.94 -13.64
C TRP A 125 3.45 9.93 -14.77
N SER A 126 2.42 10.60 -15.27
CA SER A 126 2.52 11.56 -16.36
C SER A 126 2.35 13.01 -15.91
N ALA A 127 2.18 13.25 -14.61
CA ALA A 127 2.09 14.60 -14.08
C ALA A 127 3.48 15.23 -14.00
N GLU A 128 3.54 16.54 -14.24
CA GLU A 128 4.72 17.33 -13.92
C GLU A 128 4.87 17.37 -12.40
N GLY A 129 5.94 16.78 -11.89
CA GLY A 129 6.37 16.92 -10.51
C GLY A 129 6.55 15.62 -9.73
N TYR A 130 6.88 15.78 -8.45
CA TYR A 130 7.16 14.74 -7.47
C TYR A 130 5.98 13.79 -7.23
N SER A 131 6.24 12.48 -7.21
CA SER A 131 5.29 11.46 -6.74
C SER A 131 5.83 10.70 -5.53
N SER A 132 5.19 10.87 -4.37
CA SER A 132 5.49 10.09 -3.16
C SER A 132 5.33 8.58 -3.37
N HIS A 133 4.33 8.19 -4.17
CA HIS A 133 4.09 6.81 -4.56
C HIS A 133 5.27 6.18 -5.30
N LEU A 134 5.87 6.90 -6.26
CA LEU A 134 7.03 6.41 -7.01
C LEU A 134 8.29 6.29 -6.14
N VAL A 135 8.50 7.22 -5.19
CA VAL A 135 9.62 7.13 -4.26
C VAL A 135 9.49 5.93 -3.32
N CYS A 136 8.34 5.77 -2.67
CA CYS A 136 8.07 4.62 -1.79
C CYS A 136 8.18 3.31 -2.57
N TYR A 137 7.61 3.26 -3.77
CA TYR A 137 7.76 2.12 -4.69
C TYR A 137 9.23 1.82 -4.98
N ALA A 138 10.01 2.81 -5.42
CA ALA A 138 11.36 2.59 -5.90
C ALA A 138 12.29 2.16 -4.77
N TRP A 139 12.02 2.66 -3.56
CA TRP A 139 12.65 2.20 -2.33
C TRP A 139 12.32 0.73 -2.04
N VAL A 140 11.04 0.39 -1.95
CA VAL A 140 10.56 -0.95 -1.58
C VAL A 140 10.97 -2.02 -2.60
N THR A 141 11.05 -1.66 -3.88
CA THR A 141 11.38 -2.59 -4.97
C THR A 141 12.85 -2.55 -5.38
N GLY A 142 13.65 -1.63 -4.82
CA GLY A 142 15.07 -1.47 -5.14
C GLY A 142 15.35 -0.85 -6.51
N HIS A 143 14.39 -0.16 -7.14
CA HIS A 143 14.57 0.53 -8.42
C HIS A 143 15.34 1.85 -8.25
N ARG A 144 16.65 1.72 -8.04
CA ARG A 144 17.54 2.84 -7.71
C ARG A 144 17.45 4.06 -8.63
N ALA A 145 17.37 3.87 -9.94
CA ALA A 145 17.32 5.00 -10.89
C ALA A 145 16.03 5.82 -10.73
N ILE A 146 14.88 5.15 -10.56
CA ILE A 146 13.60 5.81 -10.30
C ILE A 146 13.66 6.51 -8.94
N PHE A 147 14.23 5.85 -7.93
CA PHE A 147 14.38 6.42 -6.60
C PHE A 147 15.21 7.71 -6.61
N GLU A 148 16.39 7.69 -7.23
CA GLU A 148 17.28 8.85 -7.31
C GLU A 148 16.65 10.00 -8.10
N GLU A 149 15.93 9.70 -9.19
CA GLU A 149 15.26 10.71 -10.00
C GLU A 149 14.12 11.39 -9.22
N GLU A 150 13.25 10.61 -8.60
CA GLU A 150 12.06 11.12 -7.90
C GLU A 150 12.43 11.77 -6.57
N ALA A 151 13.41 11.23 -5.83
CA ALA A 151 13.94 11.88 -4.63
C ALA A 151 14.60 13.22 -4.97
N ARG A 152 15.27 13.33 -6.12
CA ARG A 152 15.81 14.60 -6.60
C ARG A 152 14.69 15.59 -6.92
N LYS A 153 13.63 15.18 -7.64
CA LYS A 153 12.47 16.05 -7.91
C LYS A 153 11.86 16.56 -6.59
N ALA A 154 11.70 15.67 -5.61
CA ALA A 154 11.21 16.02 -4.28
C ALA A 154 12.02 17.13 -3.59
N VAL A 155 13.34 17.09 -3.70
CA VAL A 155 14.27 18.05 -3.07
C VAL A 155 14.26 19.42 -3.79
N TYR A 156 14.03 19.44 -5.10
CA TYR A 156 14.19 20.65 -5.92
C TYR A 156 12.87 21.31 -6.37
N GLU A 157 11.73 20.64 -6.23
CA GLU A 157 10.43 21.20 -6.58
C GLU A 157 9.76 21.88 -5.37
N GLU A 158 9.48 23.18 -5.48
CA GLU A 158 8.85 23.98 -4.42
C GLU A 158 7.37 23.62 -4.16
N LYS A 159 6.70 22.99 -5.14
CA LYS A 159 5.30 22.57 -5.03
C LYS A 159 5.21 21.06 -4.84
N VAL A 160 5.35 20.65 -3.60
CA VAL A 160 4.87 19.33 -3.17
C VAL A 160 3.35 19.42 -3.15
N GLU A 161 2.69 19.08 -4.26
CA GLU A 161 1.24 18.82 -4.24
C GLU A 161 1.02 17.72 -3.19
N PRO A 162 0.25 17.99 -2.13
CA PRO A 162 0.15 17.09 -1.02
C PRO A 162 -0.76 15.92 -1.37
N ASP A 163 -0.23 14.91 -2.05
CA ASP A 163 -0.91 13.62 -2.15
C ASP A 163 -0.65 12.84 -0.83
N PHE A 164 -1.26 13.35 0.25
CA PHE A 164 -1.00 13.00 1.64
C PHE A 164 -1.49 11.60 2.06
N GLN A 165 -2.18 10.85 1.21
CA GLN A 165 -2.67 9.52 1.62
C GLN A 165 -1.54 8.52 1.87
N PHE A 166 -0.37 8.72 1.27
CA PHE A 166 0.77 7.83 1.43
C PHE A 166 1.75 8.23 2.52
N SER A 167 1.65 9.45 3.05
CA SER A 167 2.55 9.86 4.11
C SER A 167 2.31 9.04 5.36
N ASP A 168 1.10 8.63 5.70
CA ASP A 168 0.84 8.14 7.07
C ASP A 168 1.37 6.72 7.34
N HIS A 169 1.81 5.98 6.32
CA HIS A 169 2.45 4.68 6.46
C HIS A 169 3.98 4.80 6.51
N GLU A 170 4.50 5.06 7.72
CA GLU A 170 5.94 5.18 8.02
C GLU A 170 6.78 4.00 7.49
N ALA A 171 6.20 2.80 7.43
CA ALA A 171 6.87 1.58 6.94
C ALA A 171 7.33 1.64 5.47
N LEU A 172 6.63 2.41 4.62
CA LEU A 172 6.95 2.52 3.19
C LEU A 172 7.89 3.68 2.88
N ARG A 173 8.17 4.52 3.88
CA ARG A 173 9.00 5.71 3.72
C ARG A 173 10.48 5.31 3.68
N PRO A 174 11.26 5.83 2.72
CA PRO A 174 12.71 5.78 2.83
C PRO A 174 13.13 6.53 4.10
N PRO A 175 14.03 5.96 4.92
CA PRO A 175 14.49 6.60 6.15
C PRO A 175 15.03 8.00 5.88
N ASP A 176 14.72 8.95 6.76
CA ASP A 176 15.21 10.34 6.77
C ASP A 176 14.82 11.22 5.57
N LEU A 177 14.34 10.65 4.45
CA LEU A 177 14.02 11.41 3.24
C LEU A 177 12.86 12.39 3.48
N PHE A 178 11.75 11.90 4.03
CA PHE A 178 10.58 12.75 4.27
C PHE A 178 10.82 13.83 5.33
N GLU A 179 11.60 13.52 6.38
CA GLU A 179 12.01 14.52 7.36
C GLU A 179 12.88 15.60 6.72
N HIS A 180 13.80 15.21 5.83
CA HIS A 180 14.65 16.14 5.09
C HIS A 180 13.80 17.07 4.22
N LEU A 181 12.84 16.52 3.47
CA LEU A 181 11.92 17.29 2.62
C LEU A 181 11.06 18.26 3.44
N GLN A 182 10.50 17.81 4.57
CA GLN A 182 9.71 18.68 5.46
C GLN A 182 10.55 19.82 6.06
N ARG A 183 11.81 19.55 6.44
CA ARG A 183 12.73 20.59 6.94
C ARG A 183 13.10 21.59 5.85
N GLN A 184 13.25 21.16 4.60
CA GLN A 184 13.50 22.06 3.47
C GLN A 184 12.29 22.92 3.15
N ALA A 185 11.09 22.34 3.05
CA ALA A 185 9.85 23.08 2.80
C ALA A 185 9.58 24.15 3.86
N LYS A 186 9.88 23.87 5.14
CA LYS A 186 9.78 24.88 6.22
C LYS A 186 10.79 26.01 6.07
N LYS A 187 12.00 25.75 5.55
CA LYS A 187 13.02 26.79 5.33
C LYS A 187 12.64 27.68 4.16
N THR A 188 12.21 27.12 3.04
CA THR A 188 11.77 27.90 1.86
C THR A 188 10.51 28.72 2.15
N GLY A 189 9.54 28.19 2.91
CA GLY A 189 8.36 28.96 3.33
C GLY A 189 8.65 30.09 4.34
N LEU A 190 9.76 30.02 5.08
CA LEU A 190 10.23 31.12 5.93
C LEU A 190 10.90 32.23 5.10
N ASP A 191 11.63 31.86 4.04
CA ASP A 191 12.28 32.82 3.14
C ASP A 191 11.27 33.60 2.26
N GLU A 192 10.12 33.02 1.93
CA GLU A 192 9.02 33.72 1.23
C GLU A 192 8.23 34.68 2.15
N GLY A 193 8.14 34.37 3.45
CA GLY A 193 7.45 35.20 4.44
C GLY A 193 8.17 36.51 4.79
N ASP A 194 9.50 36.53 4.68
CA ASP A 194 10.32 37.71 4.97
C ASP A 194 10.44 38.69 3.77
N GLN A 195 10.08 38.28 2.55
CA GLN A 195 10.11 39.16 1.38
C GLN A 195 8.83 40.02 1.18
N ALA A 196 7.75 39.75 1.94
CA ALA A 196 6.50 40.49 1.83
C ALA A 196 6.41 41.76 2.73
N GLY A 197 7.44 42.05 3.55
CA GLY A 197 7.42 43.11 4.56
C GLY A 197 8.00 44.47 4.15
N GLY A 198 8.25 44.71 2.86
CA GLY A 198 9.13 45.81 2.40
C GLY A 198 8.54 46.78 1.38
N ALA A 199 7.30 47.25 1.54
CA ALA A 199 6.84 48.45 0.83
C ALA A 199 5.72 49.17 1.58
N LYS A 200 6.06 50.27 2.27
CA LYS A 200 5.10 51.34 2.55
C LYS A 200 5.72 52.67 2.10
N PRO A 201 5.01 53.48 1.29
CA PRO A 201 5.37 54.87 1.07
C PRO A 201 5.12 55.72 2.32
#